data_AF-A0A9W4TZI8-F1
#
_entry.id   AF-A0A9W4TZI8-F1
#
_cell.length_a   1.000
_cell.length_b   1.000
_cell.length_c   1.000
_cell.angle_alpha   90.00
_cell.angle_beta   90.00
_cell.angle_gamma   90.00
#
_symmetry.space_group_name_H-M   'P 1'
#
loop_
_entity.id
_entity.type
_entity.pdbx_description
1 polymer ?
#
loop_
_entity_poly.entity_id
_entity_poly.type
_entity_poly.pdbx_seq_one_letter_code
_entity_poly.pdbx_strand_id
1 'polypeptide(L)'
;MMKYKDLVPIGTTLIIASTCFGLGAIYGNLPYDIHTLWLHSDEQSFVNSLNHYKQWGESPMYTHYILHFIGLLGLIGHFIKLYKPEEDAKYFEYGSLGLFMIGVIIYLTNLRTGINSCISGEWGEVDSATGINVIAASQVMIIFVLFGVLLLQGGLYYAQWYDEKLKSEFYAKEAEEAANAAKQQEVDEVKAKGNKEKIIDDDIEIISETAKPKKKTTKKRKS
;
A
#
# COMPACT_ATOMS: atom_id res chain seq x y z
N MET A 1 -10.22 -13.20 18.23
CA MET A 1 -9.05 -13.80 17.56
C MET A 1 -8.73 -12.93 16.36
N MET A 2 -7.51 -12.37 16.29
CA MET A 2 -7.08 -11.48 15.21
C MET A 2 -6.97 -12.28 13.90
N LYS A 3 -7.52 -11.78 12.79
CA LYS A 3 -7.42 -12.44 11.48
C LYS A 3 -6.10 -12.05 10.82
N TYR A 4 -5.61 -12.89 9.90
CA TYR A 4 -4.39 -12.59 9.15
C TYR A 4 -4.44 -11.24 8.43
N LYS A 5 -5.60 -10.87 7.86
CA LYS A 5 -5.80 -9.58 7.21
C LYS A 5 -5.53 -8.39 8.13
N ASP A 6 -5.76 -8.54 9.43
CA ASP A 6 -5.51 -7.49 10.43
C ASP A 6 -4.01 -7.34 10.74
N LEU A 7 -3.19 -8.36 10.44
CA LEU A 7 -1.74 -8.35 10.62
C LEU A 7 -1.00 -7.70 9.45
N VAL A 8 -1.58 -7.71 8.24
CA VAL A 8 -0.93 -7.17 7.04
C VAL A 8 -0.54 -5.70 7.19
N PRO A 9 -1.42 -4.80 7.69
CA PRO A 9 -1.04 -3.40 7.93
C PRO A 9 0.08 -3.26 8.97
N ILE A 10 0.07 -4.10 10.02
CA ILE A 10 1.14 -4.12 11.03
C ILE A 10 2.47 -4.48 10.36
N GLY A 11 2.47 -5.48 9.47
CA GLY A 11 3.64 -5.84 8.68
C GLY A 11 4.19 -4.65 7.88
N THR A 12 3.32 -3.92 7.17
CA THR A 12 3.71 -2.70 6.43
C THR A 12 4.31 -1.64 7.35
N THR A 13 3.70 -1.39 8.52
CA THR A 13 4.23 -0.41 9.48
C THR A 13 5.61 -0.81 10.00
N LEU A 14 5.83 -2.08 10.32
CA LEU A 14 7.13 -2.55 10.78
C LEU A 14 8.22 -2.38 9.71
N ILE A 15 7.91 -2.70 8.44
CA ILE A 15 8.84 -2.50 7.31
C ILE A 15 9.19 -1.03 7.16
N ILE A 16 8.20 -0.14 7.09
CA ILE A 16 8.42 1.29 6.89
C ILE A 16 9.19 1.88 8.08
N ALA A 17 8.79 1.57 9.32
CA ALA A 17 9.44 2.08 10.51
C ALA A 17 10.92 1.64 10.58
N SER A 18 11.20 0.36 10.31
CA SER A 18 12.57 -0.15 10.27
C SER A 18 13.40 0.50 9.16
N THR A 19 12.81 0.70 7.99
CA THR A 19 13.50 1.28 6.83
C THR A 19 13.83 2.76 7.07
N CYS A 20 12.87 3.54 7.58
CA CYS A 20 13.08 4.94 7.95
C CYS A 20 14.12 5.08 9.07
N PHE A 21 14.10 4.19 10.07
CA PHE A 21 15.13 4.17 11.11
C PHE A 21 16.52 3.89 10.53
N GLY A 22 16.65 2.91 9.64
CA GLY A 22 17.90 2.60 8.94
C GLY A 22 18.43 3.79 8.14
N LEU A 23 17.57 4.45 7.36
CA LEU A 23 17.92 5.67 6.61
C LEU A 23 18.34 6.81 7.54
N GLY A 24 17.65 6.99 8.67
CA GLY A 24 18.00 7.98 9.69
C GLY A 24 19.36 7.69 10.35
N ALA A 25 19.66 6.42 10.61
CA ALA A 25 20.96 6.01 11.14
C ALA A 25 22.10 6.32 10.15
N ILE A 26 21.87 6.09 8.84
CA ILE A 26 22.83 6.42 7.79
C ILE A 26 22.99 7.93 7.62
N TYR A 27 21.89 8.70 7.71
CA TYR A 27 21.96 10.16 7.69
C TYR A 27 22.90 10.71 8.77
N GLY A 28 22.95 10.08 9.95
CA GLY A 28 23.90 10.42 11.01
C GLY A 28 25.38 10.22 10.66
N ASN A 29 25.69 9.33 9.70
CA ASN A 29 27.06 9.07 9.22
C ASN A 29 27.46 10.03 8.08
N LEU A 30 26.49 10.61 7.38
CA LEU A 30 26.71 11.42 6.19
C LEU A 30 27.68 12.61 6.39
N PRO A 31 27.68 13.34 7.52
CA PRO A 31 28.63 14.44 7.75
C PRO A 31 30.10 13.99 7.72
N TYR A 32 30.38 12.72 7.98
CA TYR A 32 31.73 12.15 7.93
C TYR A 32 32.04 11.59 6.54
N ASP A 33 31.07 10.93 5.92
CA ASP A 33 31.23 10.26 4.62
C ASP A 33 31.31 11.22 3.43
N ILE A 34 30.64 12.39 3.51
CA ILE A 34 30.59 13.32 2.37
C ILE A 34 31.97 13.90 2.03
N HIS A 35 32.80 14.07 3.06
CA HIS A 35 34.15 14.62 2.92
C HIS A 35 35.16 13.59 2.41
N THR A 36 34.91 12.30 2.61
CA THR A 36 35.76 11.21 2.12
C THR A 36 35.36 10.78 0.71
N LEU A 37 34.07 10.54 0.47
CA LEU A 37 33.57 9.94 -0.77
C LEU A 37 33.42 10.94 -1.92
N TRP A 38 32.96 12.17 -1.65
CA TRP A 38 32.58 13.13 -2.70
C TRP A 38 33.56 14.30 -2.78
N LEU A 39 33.77 14.97 -1.66
CA LEU A 39 34.55 16.20 -1.65
C LEU A 39 36.06 15.95 -1.68
N HIS A 40 36.51 14.74 -1.33
CA HIS A 40 37.93 14.37 -1.23
C HIS A 40 38.72 15.44 -0.47
N SER A 41 38.18 15.78 0.72
CA SER A 41 38.67 16.87 1.55
C SER A 41 40.06 16.58 2.12
N ASP A 42 40.59 17.55 2.86
CA ASP A 42 41.85 17.49 3.57
C ASP A 42 42.01 16.24 4.47
N GLU A 43 43.26 15.92 4.83
CA GLU A 43 43.63 14.78 5.67
C GLU A 43 42.85 14.73 7.00
N GLN A 44 42.50 15.89 7.56
CA GLN A 44 41.70 15.98 8.78
C GLN A 44 40.31 15.34 8.63
N SER A 45 39.68 15.48 7.46
CA SER A 45 38.38 14.89 7.18
C SER A 45 38.42 13.37 7.17
N PHE A 46 39.51 12.79 6.63
CA PHE A 46 39.76 11.36 6.70
C PHE A 46 39.91 10.88 8.15
N VAL A 47 40.72 11.58 8.96
CA VAL A 47 40.93 11.27 10.38
C VAL A 47 39.60 11.33 11.15
N ASN A 48 38.75 12.32 10.86
CA ASN A 48 37.44 12.45 11.49
C ASN A 48 36.54 11.25 11.17
N SER A 49 36.51 10.81 9.91
CA SER A 49 35.74 9.62 9.49
C SER A 49 36.27 8.33 10.13
N LEU A 50 37.60 8.16 10.18
CA LEU A 50 38.23 7.02 10.86
C LEU A 50 37.84 6.96 12.34
N ASN A 51 37.97 8.09 13.05
CA ASN A 51 37.63 8.18 14.46
C ASN A 51 36.14 7.93 14.70
N HIS A 52 35.26 8.42 13.83
CA HIS A 52 33.82 8.16 13.89
C HIS A 52 33.51 6.66 13.81
N TYR A 53 34.03 5.97 12.79
CA TYR A 53 33.77 4.54 12.62
C TYR A 53 34.42 3.69 13.71
N LYS A 54 35.59 4.09 14.20
CA LYS A 54 36.23 3.44 15.34
C LYS A 54 35.39 3.61 16.61
N GLN A 55 34.95 4.82 16.93
CA GLN A 55 34.06 5.10 18.06
C GLN A 55 32.76 4.30 17.97
N TRP A 56 32.19 4.20 16.77
CA TRP A 56 30.98 3.41 16.56
C TRP A 56 31.22 1.93 16.84
N GLY A 57 32.33 1.36 16.35
CA GLY A 57 32.66 -0.06 16.56
C GLY A 57 33.11 -0.42 17.98
N GLU A 58 33.76 0.50 18.68
CA GLU A 58 34.17 0.34 20.10
C GLU A 58 33.03 0.64 21.07
N SER A 59 31.88 1.11 20.58
CA SER A 59 30.73 1.38 21.43
C SER A 59 30.24 0.11 22.14
N PRO A 60 29.70 0.24 23.36
CA PRO A 60 29.14 -0.88 24.09
C PRO A 60 28.09 -1.62 23.26
N MET A 61 28.04 -2.95 23.38
CA MET A 61 27.26 -3.80 22.48
C MET A 61 25.75 -3.52 22.49
N TYR A 62 25.23 -3.01 23.61
CA TYR A 62 23.82 -2.59 23.70
C TYR A 62 23.46 -1.47 22.73
N THR A 63 24.41 -0.61 22.33
CA THR A 63 24.21 0.42 21.30
C THR A 63 23.88 -0.22 19.95
N HIS A 64 24.54 -1.33 19.62
CA HIS A 64 24.28 -2.05 18.39
C HIS A 64 22.98 -2.86 18.44
N TYR A 65 22.54 -3.32 19.61
CA TYR A 65 21.28 -4.08 19.72
C TYR A 65 20.07 -3.30 19.24
N ILE A 66 20.07 -1.96 19.40
CA ILE A 66 18.98 -1.10 18.94
C ILE A 66 18.81 -1.23 17.41
N LEU A 67 19.91 -1.12 16.65
CA LEU A 67 19.89 -1.24 15.19
C LEU A 67 19.44 -2.63 14.75
N HIS A 68 20.01 -3.68 15.35
CA HIS A 68 19.68 -5.06 14.99
C HIS A 68 18.23 -5.42 15.35
N PHE A 69 17.74 -4.96 16.50
CA PHE A 69 16.37 -5.20 16.92
C PHE A 69 15.38 -4.55 15.98
N ILE A 70 15.59 -3.28 15.61
CA ILE A 70 14.72 -2.58 14.67
C ILE A 70 14.79 -3.24 13.27
N GLY A 71 15.99 -3.60 12.81
CA GLY A 71 16.15 -4.37 11.57
C GLY A 71 15.41 -5.71 11.58
N LEU A 72 15.43 -6.42 12.71
CA LEU A 72 14.68 -7.67 12.91
C LEU A 72 13.17 -7.44 12.85
N LEU A 73 12.67 -6.34 13.43
CA LEU A 73 11.25 -5.97 13.31
C LEU A 73 10.87 -5.73 11.83
N GLY A 74 11.74 -5.10 11.04
CA GLY A 74 11.56 -4.96 9.60
C GLY A 74 11.44 -6.32 8.89
N LEU A 75 12.33 -7.26 9.20
CA LEU A 75 12.26 -8.63 8.67
C LEU A 75 10.98 -9.37 9.08
N ILE A 76 10.56 -9.24 10.34
CA ILE A 76 9.29 -9.79 10.81
C ILE A 76 8.13 -9.20 10.01
N GLY A 77 8.14 -7.90 9.72
CA GLY A 77 7.15 -7.25 8.87
C GLY A 77 7.07 -7.86 7.47
N HIS A 78 8.21 -8.11 6.84
CA HIS A 78 8.27 -8.82 5.54
C HIS A 78 7.70 -10.23 5.64
N PHE A 79 8.08 -11.00 6.67
CA PHE A 79 7.57 -12.37 6.83
C PHE A 79 6.07 -12.45 7.11
N ILE A 80 5.51 -11.46 7.82
CA ILE A 80 4.05 -11.35 7.98
C ILE A 80 3.37 -11.25 6.62
N LYS A 81 3.84 -10.37 5.73
CA LYS A 81 3.21 -10.15 4.42
C LYS A 81 3.47 -11.30 3.44
N LEU A 82 4.54 -12.07 3.64
CA LEU A 82 4.90 -13.22 2.81
C LEU A 82 4.14 -14.51 3.12
N TYR A 83 3.47 -14.61 4.27
CA TYR A 83 2.80 -15.85 4.65
C TYR A 83 1.65 -16.23 3.69
N LYS A 84 0.86 -15.23 3.27
CA LYS A 84 -0.18 -15.38 2.24
C LYS A 84 -0.21 -14.12 1.37
N PRO A 85 0.68 -14.03 0.36
CA PRO A 85 0.74 -12.87 -0.51
C PRO A 85 -0.44 -12.89 -1.49
N GLU A 86 -1.04 -11.71 -1.73
CA GLU A 86 -2.03 -11.54 -2.79
C GLU A 86 -1.34 -11.60 -4.16
N GLU A 87 -2.00 -12.18 -5.18
CA GLU A 87 -1.36 -12.42 -6.48
C GLU A 87 -0.85 -11.15 -7.15
N ASP A 88 -1.57 -10.05 -6.96
CA ASP A 88 -1.27 -8.73 -7.54
C ASP A 88 -0.18 -7.99 -6.74
N ALA A 89 -0.01 -8.35 -5.45
CA ALA A 89 0.94 -7.71 -4.54
C ALA A 89 2.27 -8.45 -4.43
N LYS A 90 2.32 -9.75 -4.79
CA LYS A 90 3.46 -10.64 -4.48
C LYS A 90 4.80 -10.11 -4.98
N TYR A 91 4.86 -9.50 -6.16
CA TYR A 91 6.12 -8.98 -6.71
C TYR A 91 6.61 -7.73 -5.97
N PHE A 92 5.71 -6.87 -5.48
CA PHE A 92 6.07 -5.76 -4.62
C PHE A 92 6.65 -6.25 -3.30
N GLU A 93 6.05 -7.28 -2.69
CA GLU A 93 6.53 -7.85 -1.43
C GLU A 93 7.89 -8.55 -1.59
N TYR A 94 8.04 -9.40 -2.61
CA TYR A 94 9.30 -10.09 -2.88
C TYR A 94 10.42 -9.12 -3.23
N GLY A 95 10.15 -8.12 -4.07
CA GLY A 95 11.11 -7.08 -4.42
C GLY A 95 11.52 -6.26 -3.20
N SER A 96 10.55 -5.93 -2.35
CA SER A 96 10.80 -5.16 -1.12
C SER A 96 11.64 -5.95 -0.11
N LEU A 97 11.32 -7.23 0.13
CA LEU A 97 12.19 -8.09 0.95
C LEU A 97 13.59 -8.23 0.33
N GLY A 98 13.68 -8.44 -0.99
CA GLY A 98 14.96 -8.58 -1.68
C GLY A 98 15.87 -7.38 -1.47
N LEU A 99 15.35 -6.17 -1.67
CA LEU A 99 16.09 -4.93 -1.41
C LEU A 99 16.49 -4.77 0.05
N PHE A 100 15.59 -5.10 0.98
CA PHE A 100 15.90 -5.06 2.41
C PHE A 100 17.03 -6.03 2.76
N MET A 101 16.99 -7.25 2.23
CA MET A 101 18.04 -8.26 2.42
C MET A 101 19.38 -7.84 1.82
N ILE A 102 19.39 -7.21 0.65
CA ILE A 102 20.62 -6.64 0.08
C ILE A 102 21.23 -5.61 1.04
N GLY A 103 20.41 -4.74 1.63
CA GLY A 103 20.87 -3.80 2.65
C GLY A 103 21.49 -4.50 3.88
N VAL A 104 20.86 -5.56 4.37
CA VAL A 104 21.39 -6.38 5.48
C VAL A 104 22.72 -7.04 5.10
N ILE A 105 22.84 -7.57 3.89
CA ILE A 105 24.07 -8.21 3.41
C ILE A 105 25.20 -7.18 3.35
N ILE A 106 24.99 -6.02 2.72
CA ILE A 106 26.01 -4.96 2.63
C ILE A 106 26.42 -4.48 4.03
N TYR A 107 25.48 -4.35 4.95
CA TYR A 107 25.77 -4.03 6.35
C TYR A 107 26.72 -5.05 6.98
N LEU A 108 26.44 -6.35 6.83
CA LEU A 108 27.23 -7.41 7.43
C LEU A 108 28.59 -7.60 6.76
N THR A 109 28.66 -7.56 5.43
CA THR A 109 29.88 -7.90 4.69
C THR A 109 30.81 -6.72 4.51
N ASN A 110 30.28 -5.53 4.29
CA ASN A 110 31.09 -4.36 3.97
C ASN A 110 31.25 -3.47 5.21
N LEU A 111 30.13 -3.11 5.85
CA LEU A 111 30.15 -2.14 6.95
C LEU A 111 30.81 -2.72 8.20
N ARG A 112 30.34 -3.88 8.69
CA ARG A 112 30.93 -4.56 9.85
C ARG A 112 32.40 -4.92 9.65
N THR A 113 32.75 -5.43 8.48
CA THR A 113 34.15 -5.74 8.15
C THR A 113 35.00 -4.47 8.11
N GLY A 114 34.54 -3.40 7.47
CA GLY A 114 35.26 -2.14 7.40
C GLY A 114 35.50 -1.49 8.77
N ILE A 115 34.52 -1.55 9.68
CA ILE A 115 34.69 -1.05 11.06
C ILE A 115 35.71 -1.88 11.83
N ASN A 116 35.72 -3.19 11.65
CA ASN A 116 36.74 -4.04 12.26
C ASN A 116 38.14 -3.66 11.76
N SER A 117 38.28 -3.27 10.48
CA SER A 117 39.51 -2.69 9.94
C SER A 117 39.83 -1.31 10.56
N CYS A 118 38.86 -0.44 10.80
CA CYS A 118 39.07 0.83 11.51
C CYS A 118 39.62 0.63 12.93
N ILE A 119 39.20 -0.43 13.63
CA ILE A 119 39.65 -0.74 14.99
C ILE A 119 41.03 -1.40 14.97
N SER A 120 41.22 -2.42 14.13
CA SER A 120 42.44 -3.22 14.08
C SER A 120 43.60 -2.53 13.38
N GLY A 121 43.32 -1.59 12.47
CA GLY A 121 44.30 -1.02 11.56
C GLY A 121 44.67 -1.94 10.39
N GLU A 122 44.02 -3.10 10.26
CA GLU A 122 44.30 -4.10 9.23
C GLU A 122 43.36 -3.90 8.03
N TRP A 123 43.90 -3.39 6.93
CA TRP A 123 43.14 -3.04 5.71
C TRP A 123 43.34 -4.02 4.55
N GLY A 124 44.19 -5.04 4.74
CA GLY A 124 44.48 -6.05 3.72
C GLY A 124 45.27 -5.48 2.55
N GLU A 125 44.72 -5.62 1.33
CA GLU A 125 45.39 -5.19 0.09
C GLU A 125 45.25 -3.69 -0.22
N VAL A 126 44.40 -2.98 0.53
CA VAL A 126 44.13 -1.54 0.30
C VAL A 126 44.67 -0.70 1.46
N ASP A 127 44.94 0.58 1.19
CA ASP A 127 45.22 1.54 2.24
C ASP A 127 43.95 1.94 3.01
N SER A 128 44.15 2.59 4.16
CA SER A 128 43.05 3.01 5.03
C SER A 128 42.12 4.03 4.37
N ALA A 129 42.66 4.92 3.53
CA ALA A 129 41.89 5.94 2.80
C ALA A 129 40.88 5.29 1.86
N THR A 130 41.36 4.35 1.05
CA THR A 130 40.55 3.54 0.14
C THR A 130 39.52 2.72 0.91
N GLY A 131 39.93 2.09 2.01
CA GLY A 131 39.04 1.33 2.88
C GLY A 131 37.86 2.16 3.44
N ILE A 132 38.13 3.37 3.94
CA ILE A 132 37.07 4.27 4.42
C ILE A 132 36.14 4.71 3.28
N ASN A 133 36.68 4.97 2.08
CA ASN A 133 35.86 5.29 0.92
C ASN A 133 34.92 4.14 0.54
N VAL A 134 35.35 2.88 0.71
CA VAL A 134 34.49 1.70 0.51
C VAL A 134 33.39 1.62 1.57
N ILE A 135 33.67 1.98 2.83
CA ILE A 135 32.64 2.08 3.88
C ILE A 135 31.60 3.13 3.51
N ALA A 136 32.04 4.34 3.15
CA ALA A 136 31.15 5.44 2.75
C ALA A 136 30.32 5.09 1.50
N ALA A 137 30.93 4.46 0.50
CA ALA A 137 30.22 3.98 -0.69
C ALA A 137 29.17 2.92 -0.33
N SER A 138 29.48 2.04 0.62
CA SER A 138 28.54 1.02 1.11
C SER A 138 27.32 1.63 1.79
N GLN A 139 27.49 2.72 2.55
CA GLN A 139 26.37 3.48 3.11
C GLN A 139 25.45 4.01 2.00
N VAL A 140 26.02 4.58 0.93
CA VAL A 140 25.25 5.07 -0.22
C VAL A 140 24.49 3.94 -0.92
N MET A 141 25.10 2.77 -1.11
CA MET A 141 24.41 1.61 -1.65
C MET A 141 23.22 1.20 -0.77
N ILE A 142 23.39 1.20 0.56
CA ILE A 142 22.29 0.89 1.49
C ILE A 142 21.17 1.93 1.38
N ILE A 143 21.48 3.23 1.21
CA ILE A 143 20.46 4.26 0.97
C ILE A 143 19.61 3.92 -0.25
N PHE A 144 20.22 3.57 -1.38
CA PHE A 144 19.48 3.27 -2.61
C PHE A 144 18.54 2.07 -2.44
N VAL A 145 19.00 0.99 -1.81
CA VAL A 145 18.14 -0.20 -1.63
C VAL A 145 17.05 0.03 -0.59
N LEU A 146 17.33 0.71 0.52
CA LEU A 146 16.30 1.07 1.52
C LEU A 146 15.31 2.10 0.98
N PHE A 147 15.74 3.06 0.17
CA PHE A 147 14.83 3.95 -0.54
C PHE A 147 13.95 3.17 -1.52
N GLY A 148 14.50 2.18 -2.22
CA GLY A 148 13.73 1.27 -3.05
C GLY A 148 12.69 0.46 -2.26
N VAL A 149 12.99 0.06 -1.02
CA VAL A 149 11.99 -0.55 -0.11
C VAL A 149 10.82 0.41 0.12
N LEU A 150 11.08 1.68 0.44
CA LEU A 150 10.04 2.68 0.64
C LEU A 150 9.22 2.93 -0.63
N LEU A 151 9.87 3.00 -1.80
CA LEU A 151 9.18 3.15 -3.07
C LEU A 151 8.25 1.98 -3.37
N LEU A 152 8.69 0.74 -3.13
CA LEU A 152 7.85 -0.44 -3.35
C LEU A 152 6.69 -0.51 -2.36
N GLN A 153 6.91 -0.22 -1.07
CA GLN A 153 5.83 -0.22 -0.07
C GLN A 153 4.83 0.93 -0.33
N GLY A 154 5.31 2.11 -0.70
CA GLY A 154 4.47 3.24 -1.08
C GLY A 154 3.70 3.01 -2.39
N GLY A 155 4.35 2.40 -3.37
CA GLY A 155 3.72 2.00 -4.64
C GLY A 155 2.62 0.96 -4.44
N LEU A 156 2.86 -0.04 -3.59
CA LEU A 156 1.85 -1.03 -3.23
C LEU A 156 0.67 -0.38 -2.51
N TYR A 157 0.91 0.52 -1.56
CA TYR A 157 -0.15 1.28 -0.90
C TYR A 157 -0.99 2.09 -1.90
N TYR A 158 -0.32 2.76 -2.84
CA TYR A 158 -1.01 3.53 -3.88
C TYR A 158 -1.87 2.64 -4.78
N ALA A 159 -1.37 1.48 -5.20
CA ALA A 159 -2.11 0.51 -6.00
C ALA A 159 -3.36 0.01 -5.26
N GLN A 160 -3.21 -0.38 -3.98
CA GLN A 160 -4.33 -0.84 -3.15
C GLN A 160 -5.38 0.26 -2.94
N TRP A 161 -4.95 1.48 -2.64
CA TRP A 161 -5.86 2.61 -2.48
C TRP A 161 -6.62 2.93 -3.77
N TYR A 162 -5.94 2.87 -4.92
CA TYR A 162 -6.57 3.10 -6.22
C TYR A 162 -7.61 2.02 -6.56
N ASP A 163 -7.28 0.75 -6.33
CA ASP A 163 -8.19 -0.37 -6.55
C ASP A 163 -9.42 -0.33 -5.64
N GLU A 164 -9.24 0.03 -4.37
CA GLU A 164 -10.34 0.23 -3.42
C GLU A 164 -11.27 1.37 -3.87
N LYS A 165 -10.69 2.48 -4.33
CA LYS A 165 -11.46 3.60 -4.86
C LYS A 165 -12.31 3.17 -6.06
N LEU A 166 -11.71 2.46 -7.02
CA LEU A 166 -12.43 2.01 -8.23
C LEU A 166 -13.57 1.03 -7.90
N LYS A 167 -13.34 0.07 -6.98
CA LYS A 167 -14.39 -0.85 -6.50
C LYS A 167 -15.53 -0.09 -5.82
N SER A 168 -15.22 0.91 -5.00
CA SER A 168 -16.25 1.71 -4.32
C SER A 168 -17.14 2.48 -5.30
N GLU A 169 -16.55 3.06 -6.36
CA GLU A 169 -17.28 3.77 -7.41
C GLU A 169 -18.15 2.82 -8.23
N PHE A 170 -17.67 1.60 -8.50
CA PHE A 170 -18.43 0.58 -9.21
C PHE A 170 -19.67 0.14 -8.40
N TYR A 171 -19.49 -0.20 -7.12
CA TYR A 171 -20.62 -0.60 -6.26
C TYR A 171 -21.62 0.53 -6.02
N ALA A 172 -21.16 1.79 -5.96
CA ALA A 172 -22.04 2.94 -5.86
C ALA A 172 -22.93 3.07 -7.11
N LYS A 173 -22.35 2.89 -8.31
CA LYS A 173 -23.11 2.90 -9.57
C LYS A 173 -24.08 1.73 -9.67
N GLU A 174 -23.67 0.51 -9.30
CA GLU A 174 -24.58 -0.64 -9.28
C GLU A 174 -25.76 -0.43 -8.31
N ALA A 175 -25.52 0.19 -7.14
CA ALA A 175 -26.57 0.52 -6.19
C ALA A 175 -27.53 1.61 -6.73
N GLU A 176 -27.01 2.63 -7.42
CA GLU A 176 -27.81 3.66 -8.07
C GLU A 176 -28.64 3.09 -9.22
N GLU A 177 -28.05 2.22 -10.05
CA GLU A 177 -28.75 1.54 -11.15
C GLU A 177 -29.84 0.59 -10.62
N ALA A 178 -29.56 -0.18 -9.56
CA ALA A 178 -30.54 -1.03 -8.91
C ALA A 178 -31.68 -0.20 -8.27
N ALA A 179 -31.35 0.92 -7.63
CA ALA A 179 -32.35 1.83 -7.06
C ALA A 179 -33.21 2.49 -8.14
N ASN A 180 -32.61 2.87 -9.27
CA ASN A 180 -33.33 3.43 -10.41
C ASN A 180 -34.21 2.38 -11.09
N ALA A 181 -33.72 1.15 -11.25
CA ALA A 181 -34.52 0.04 -11.78
C ALA A 181 -35.71 -0.31 -10.86
N ALA A 182 -35.51 -0.31 -9.53
CA ALA A 182 -36.59 -0.51 -8.57
C ALA A 182 -37.64 0.61 -8.64
N LYS A 183 -37.21 1.87 -8.75
CA LYS A 183 -38.11 3.02 -8.97
C LYS A 183 -38.85 2.92 -10.31
N GLN A 184 -38.19 2.46 -11.36
CA GLN A 184 -38.81 2.26 -12.67
C GLN A 184 -39.89 1.17 -12.61
N GLN A 185 -39.61 0.06 -11.91
CA GLN A 185 -40.56 -1.03 -11.68
C GLN A 185 -41.78 -0.57 -10.87
N GLU A 186 -41.60 0.23 -9.82
CA GLU A 186 -42.72 0.83 -9.08
C GLU A 186 -43.57 1.75 -9.97
N VAL A 187 -42.94 2.58 -10.80
CA VAL A 187 -43.65 3.47 -11.74
C VAL A 187 -44.42 2.66 -12.80
N ASP A 188 -43.84 1.57 -13.30
CA ASP A 188 -44.47 0.70 -14.30
C ASP A 188 -45.62 -0.13 -13.69
N GLU A 189 -45.50 -0.58 -12.44
CA GLU A 189 -46.61 -1.24 -11.72
C GLU A 189 -47.79 -0.28 -11.46
N VAL A 190 -47.51 0.97 -11.06
CA VAL A 190 -48.54 1.98 -10.83
C VAL A 190 -49.25 2.34 -12.13
N LYS A 191 -48.51 2.49 -13.24
CA LYS A 191 -49.10 2.71 -14.57
C LYS A 191 -49.94 1.52 -15.03
N ALA A 192 -49.48 0.28 -14.81
CA ALA A 192 -50.21 -0.93 -15.20
C ALA A 192 -51.53 -1.08 -14.41
N LYS A 193 -51.56 -0.72 -13.12
CA LYS A 193 -52.79 -0.70 -12.31
C LYS A 193 -53.76 0.38 -12.79
N GLY A 194 -53.28 1.61 -13.03
CA GLY A 194 -54.10 2.71 -13.53
C GLY A 194 -54.67 2.46 -14.93
N ASN A 195 -53.94 1.76 -15.82
CA ASN A 195 -54.45 1.40 -17.14
C ASN A 195 -55.52 0.30 -17.07
N LYS A 196 -55.40 -0.65 -16.12
CA LYS A 196 -56.45 -1.65 -15.89
C LYS A 196 -57.73 -1.03 -15.34
N GLU A 197 -57.64 -0.10 -14.40
CA GLU A 197 -58.81 0.64 -13.90
C GLU A 197 -59.51 1.43 -15.01
N LYS A 198 -58.76 2.10 -15.89
CA LYS A 198 -59.32 2.79 -17.06
C LYS A 198 -60.04 1.85 -18.04
N ILE A 199 -59.45 0.69 -18.35
CA ILE A 199 -60.07 -0.28 -19.27
C ILE A 199 -61.37 -0.82 -18.67
N ILE A 200 -61.41 -1.06 -17.34
CA ILE A 200 -62.60 -1.51 -16.65
C ILE A 200 -63.68 -0.43 -16.65
N ASP A 201 -63.33 0.84 -16.42
CA ASP A 201 -64.27 1.96 -16.50
C ASP A 201 -64.83 2.15 -17.93
N ASP A 202 -63.97 2.10 -18.95
CA ASP A 202 -64.38 2.21 -20.35
C ASP A 202 -65.30 1.03 -20.77
N ASP A 203 -64.99 -0.20 -20.35
CA ASP A 203 -65.82 -1.39 -20.61
C ASP A 203 -67.19 -1.29 -19.90
N ILE A 204 -67.24 -0.76 -18.67
CA ILE A 204 -68.49 -0.49 -17.94
C ILE A 204 -69.32 0.58 -18.65
N GLU A 205 -68.68 1.63 -19.17
CA GLU A 205 -69.34 2.72 -19.89
C GLU A 205 -69.96 2.22 -21.22
N ILE A 206 -69.25 1.38 -21.98
CA ILE A 206 -69.72 0.74 -23.23
C ILE A 206 -70.89 -0.23 -22.98
N ILE A 207 -70.84 -1.02 -21.90
CA ILE A 207 -71.94 -1.91 -21.49
C ILE A 207 -73.18 -1.09 -21.09
N SER A 208 -72.98 0.08 -20.48
CA SER A 208 -74.08 0.98 -20.09
C SER A 208 -74.75 1.67 -21.30
N GLU A 209 -74.00 1.99 -22.35
CA GLU A 209 -74.53 2.56 -23.60
C GLU A 209 -75.28 1.55 -24.46
N THR A 210 -74.84 0.29 -24.50
CA THR A 210 -75.48 -0.78 -25.29
C THR A 210 -76.78 -1.31 -24.64
N ALA A 211 -77.04 -0.98 -23.38
CA ALA A 211 -78.20 -1.43 -22.60
C ALA A 211 -79.45 -0.50 -22.65
N LYS A 212 -79.49 0.54 -23.51
CA LYS A 212 -80.71 1.38 -23.64
C LYS A 212 -81.84 0.65 -24.37
N PRO A 213 -83.06 0.50 -23.78
CA PRO A 213 -84.12 -0.28 -24.38
C PRO A 213 -84.85 0.48 -25.52
N LYS A 214 -85.10 -0.20 -26.65
CA LYS A 214 -86.01 0.27 -27.71
C LYS A 214 -87.44 0.39 -27.15
N LYS A 215 -87.96 1.62 -27.03
CA LYS A 215 -89.37 1.91 -26.69
C LYS A 215 -90.31 1.30 -27.74
N LYS A 216 -91.12 0.30 -27.35
CA LYS A 216 -92.33 -0.13 -28.06
C LYS A 216 -93.54 0.20 -27.17
N THR A 217 -94.46 1.02 -27.67
CA THR A 217 -95.80 1.15 -27.08
C THR A 217 -96.88 1.12 -28.14
N THR A 218 -97.92 0.38 -27.79
CA THR A 218 -98.85 -0.38 -28.64
C THR A 218 -100.14 0.40 -28.90
N LYS A 219 -100.72 0.20 -30.09
CA LYS A 219 -102.00 0.75 -30.54
C LYS A 219 -103.15 0.01 -29.86
N LYS A 220 -104.04 0.71 -29.11
CA LYS A 220 -105.23 0.13 -28.45
C LYS A 220 -106.50 0.44 -29.26
N ARG A 221 -107.36 -0.58 -29.46
CA ARG A 221 -108.62 -0.56 -30.23
C ARG A 221 -109.82 -0.44 -29.26
N LYS A 222 -110.89 0.20 -29.73
CA LYS A 222 -112.12 0.70 -29.05
C LYS A 222 -112.97 -0.34 -28.30
N SER A 223 -113.65 0.12 -27.25
CA SER A 223 -115.13 0.15 -27.13
C SER A 223 -115.54 1.42 -26.39
#